data_AF-A0A941BJ85-F1
#
_entry.id   AF-A0A941BJ85-F1
#
_cell.length_a   1.000
_cell.length_b   1.000
_cell.length_c   1.000
_cell.angle_alpha   90.00
_cell.angle_beta   90.00
_cell.angle_gamma   90.00
#
_symmetry.space_group_name_H-M   'P 1'
#
loop_
_entity.id
_entity.type
_entity.pdbx_description
1 polymer ?
#
loop_
_entity_poly.entity_id
_entity_poly.type
_entity_poly.pdbx_seq_one_letter_code
_entity_poly.pdbx_strand_id
1 'polypeptide(L)' 'MAEDLYERYQTAAAAHRSHHGTCTACTDTERCPAGQRLYSSFARLQTAYLNRQREQRR' A
#
# COMPACT_ATOMS: atom_id res chain seq x y z
N MET A 1 -2.89 14.40 -10.72
CA MET A 1 -2.73 13.61 -11.96
C MET A 1 -2.58 12.13 -11.62
N ALA A 2 -2.69 11.21 -12.59
CA ALA A 2 -2.50 9.77 -12.36
C ALA A 2 -1.13 9.44 -11.74
N GLU A 3 -0.13 10.25 -12.05
CA GLU A 3 1.24 10.16 -11.54
C GLU A 3 1.31 10.33 -10.02
N ASP A 4 0.54 11.26 -9.45
CA ASP A 4 0.46 11.50 -8.00
C ASP A 4 -0.20 10.32 -7.27
N LEU A 5 -1.15 9.62 -7.89
CA LEU A 5 -1.76 8.43 -7.31
C LEU A 5 -0.79 7.24 -7.31
N TYR A 6 -0.04 7.06 -8.40
CA TYR A 6 0.98 6.02 -8.51
C TYR A 6 2.13 6.25 -7.53
N GLU A 7 2.61 7.49 -7.38
CA GLU A 7 3.66 7.85 -6.43
C GLU A 7 3.22 7.61 -4.98
N ARG A 8 1.99 8.00 -4.62
CA ARG A 8 1.41 7.72 -3.29
C ARG A 8 1.31 6.23 -3.03
N TYR A 9 0.85 5.45 -4.02
CA TYR A 9 0.79 3.99 -3.95
C TYR A 9 2.18 3.37 -3.70
N GLN A 10 3.20 3.79 -4.47
CA GLN A 10 4.58 3.30 -4.34
C GLN A 10 5.17 3.66 -2.98
N THR A 11 4.93 4.88 -2.49
CA THR A 11 5.36 5.34 -1.16
C THR A 11 4.74 4.50 -0.05
N ALA A 12 3.43 4.21 -0.13
CA ALA A 12 2.75 3.36 0.84
C ALA A 12 3.28 1.91 0.81
N ALA A 13 3.58 1.39 -0.38
CA ALA A 13 4.18 0.06 -0.54
C ALA A 13 5.59 0.00 0.09
N ALA A 14 6.42 1.02 -0.13
CA ALA A 14 7.75 1.12 0.45
C ALA A 14 7.69 1.20 1.99
N ALA A 15 6.78 2.01 2.54
CA ALA A 15 6.59 2.12 3.98
C ALA A 15 6.15 0.79 4.61
N HIS A 16 5.22 0.07 3.98
CA HIS A 16 4.80 -1.25 4.44
C HIS A 16 5.94 -2.27 4.42
N ARG A 17 6.74 -2.33 3.34
CA ARG A 17 7.90 -3.25 3.24
C ARG A 17 8.99 -2.91 4.26
N SER A 18 9.29 -1.62 4.44
CA SER A 18 10.27 -1.15 5.42
C SER A 18 9.85 -1.54 6.85
N HIS A 19 8.57 -1.37 7.17
CA HIS A 19 8.02 -1.81 8.45
C HIS A 19 8.09 -3.33 8.62
N HIS A 20 7.73 -4.11 7.60
CA HIS A 20 7.81 -5.57 7.67
C HIS A 20 9.25 -6.08 7.86
N GLY A 21 10.25 -5.41 7.29
CA GLY A 21 11.66 -5.77 7.45
C GLY A 21 12.25 -5.40 8.82
N THR A 22 11.63 -4.47 9.55
CA THR A 22 12.15 -3.95 10.84
C THR A 22 11.30 -4.38 12.04
N CYS A 23 10.03 -4.71 11.83
CA CYS A 23 9.10 -5.06 12.89
C CYS A 23 9.19 -6.55 13.22
N THR A 24 9.60 -6.86 14.44
CA THR A 24 9.62 -8.24 14.97
C THR A 24 8.25 -8.77 15.38
N ALA A 25 7.25 -7.87 15.50
CA ALA A 25 5.87 -8.24 15.84
C ALA A 25 5.01 -8.50 14.60
N CYS A 26 5.49 -8.18 13.40
CA CYS A 26 4.81 -8.57 12.17
C CYS A 26 5.33 -9.96 11.75
N THR A 27 4.41 -10.87 11.47
CA THR A 27 4.66 -12.15 10.83
C THR A 27 3.99 -12.17 9.46
N ASP A 28 4.17 -13.26 8.71
CA ASP A 28 3.54 -13.42 7.40
C ASP A 28 2.00 -13.43 7.50
N THR A 29 1.47 -13.96 8.62
CA THR A 29 0.04 -14.12 8.87
C THR A 29 -0.56 -13.05 9.76
N GLU A 30 0.24 -12.40 10.61
CA GLU A 30 -0.24 -11.42 11.59
C GLU A 30 0.52 -10.10 11.49
N ARG A 31 -0.20 -8.99 11.55
CA ARG A 31 0.38 -7.65 11.48
C ARG A 31 0.13 -6.93 12.79
N CYS A 32 1.16 -6.26 13.30
CA CYS A 32 0.97 -5.35 14.41
C CYS A 32 0.04 -4.18 14.01
N PRO A 33 -0.52 -3.42 14.97
CA PRO A 33 -1.44 -2.32 14.66
C PRO A 33 -0.85 -1.27 13.70
N ALA A 34 0.46 -1.01 13.77
CA ALA A 34 1.14 -0.10 12.84
C ALA A 34 1.26 -0.70 11.44
N GLY A 35 1.68 -1.96 11.34
CA GLY A 35 1.73 -2.70 10.07
C GLY A 35 0.36 -2.82 9.41
N GLN A 36 -0.70 -3.01 10.19
CA GLN A 36 -2.08 -3.06 9.70
C GLN A 36 -2.55 -1.70 9.14
N ARG A 37 -2.19 -0.59 9.77
CA ARG A 37 -2.46 0.77 9.24
C ARG A 37 -1.73 1.00 7.91
N LEU A 38 -0.46 0.63 7.82
CA LEU A 38 0.34 0.76 6.59
C LEU A 38 -0.25 -0.10 5.46
N TYR A 39 -0.59 -1.35 5.76
CA TYR A 39 -1.21 -2.27 4.81
C TYR A 39 -2.56 -1.74 4.31
N SER A 40 -3.41 -1.24 5.20
CA SER A 40 -4.72 -0.69 4.83
C SER A 40 -4.59 0.53 3.90
N SER A 41 -3.67 1.43 4.19
CA SER A 41 -3.35 2.58 3.31
C SER A 41 -2.85 2.12 1.94
N PHE A 42 -1.93 1.15 1.91
CA PHE A 42 -1.43 0.56 0.67
C PHE A 42 -2.56 -0.08 -0.16
N ALA A 43 -3.41 -0.92 0.46
CA ALA A 43 -4.50 -1.61 -0.22
C ALA A 43 -5.54 -0.64 -0.79
N ARG A 44 -5.84 0.45 -0.07
CA ARG A 44 -6.75 1.50 -0.55
C ARG A 44 -6.17 2.21 -1.78
N LEU A 45 -4.88 2.55 -1.77
CA LEU A 45 -4.21 3.21 -2.89
C LEU A 45 -4.06 2.28 -4.10
N GLN A 46 -3.74 1.00 -3.87
CA GLN A 46 -3.70 -0.01 -4.92
C GLN A 46 -5.06 -0.13 -5.61
N THR A 47 -6.15 -0.23 -4.84
CA THR A 47 -7.51 -0.31 -5.37
C THR A 47 -7.86 0.93 -6.19
N ALA A 48 -7.55 2.13 -5.70
CA ALA A 48 -7.78 3.37 -6.42
C ALA A 48 -6.99 3.41 -7.74
N TYR A 49 -5.72 3.00 -7.73
CA TYR A 49 -4.89 2.94 -8.92
C TYR A 49 -5.43 1.96 -9.96
N LEU A 50 -5.80 0.75 -9.54
CA LEU A 50 -6.35 -0.28 -10.43
C LEU A 50 -7.69 0.15 -11.03
N ASN A 51 -8.58 0.77 -10.24
CA ASN A 51 -9.84 1.29 -10.74
C ASN A 51 -9.60 2.37 -11.79
N ARG A 52 -8.72 3.33 -11.51
CA ARG A 52 -8.35 4.37 -12.48
C ARG A 52 -7.74 3.78 -13.74
N GLN A 53 -6.90 2.75 -13.62
CA GLN A 53 -6.31 2.08 -14.78
C GLN A 53 -7.37 1.41 -15.65
N ARG A 54 -8.44 0.87 -15.05
CA ARG A 54 -9.59 0.32 -15.78
C ARG A 54 -10.39 1.41 -16.49
N GLU A 55 -10.63 2.53 -15.81
CA GLU A 55 -11.33 3.69 -16.40
C GLU A 55 -10.58 4.26 -17.61
N GLN A 56 -9.24 4.35 -17.54
CA GLN A 56 -8.41 4.84 -18.66
C GLN A 56 -8.33 3.86 -19.83
N ARG A 57 -8.65 2.58 -19.63
CA ARG A 57 -8.68 1.55 -20.69
C ARG A 57 -10.06 1.45 -21.36
N ARG A 58 -11.05 2.18 -20.88
CA ARG A 58 -12.44 2.14 -21.33
C ARG A 58 -12.74 3.33 -22.23
#